data_AF-A0A840TI25-F1
#
_entry.id   AF-A0A840TI25-F1
#
_cell.length_a   1.000
_cell.length_b   1.000
_cell.length_c   1.000
_cell.angle_alpha   90.00
_cell.angle_beta   90.00
_cell.angle_gamma   90.00
#
_symmetry.space_group_name_H-M   'P 1'
#
loop_
_entity.id
_entity.type
_entity.pdbx_description
1 polymer ?
#
loop_
_entity_poly.entity_id
_entity_poly.type
_entity_poly.pdbx_seq_one_letter_code
_entity_poly.pdbx_strand_id
1 'polypeptide(L)'
;MKTARIFSKFSGYILIKWVCFYLYQFLESRNSWNWEKVNSREDALFTAWMLLALPILEILILIFPFQLALKQKGIIALFILLLTFSFEFAIGWYATNQRFATWMIIKLFFSVALFYIFYKKEIWING
;
A
#
# COMPACT_ATOMS: atom_id res chain seq x y z
N MET A 1 8.42 -23.58 -0.71
CA MET A 1 7.23 -23.21 -1.51
C MET A 1 6.23 -22.26 -0.82
N LYS A 2 6.06 -22.23 0.52
CA LYS A 2 5.12 -21.29 1.18
C LYS A 2 5.51 -19.80 1.02
N THR A 3 6.80 -19.45 1.13
CA THR A 3 7.27 -18.05 1.08
C THR A 3 7.06 -17.39 -0.28
N ALA A 4 7.36 -18.07 -1.39
CA ALA A 4 7.16 -17.54 -2.75
C ALA A 4 5.67 -17.26 -3.04
N ARG A 5 4.76 -18.09 -2.51
CA ARG A 5 3.32 -17.87 -2.62
C ARG A 5 2.85 -16.65 -1.82
N ILE A 6 3.38 -16.47 -0.61
CA ILE A 6 3.08 -15.29 0.22
C ILE A 6 3.60 -14.02 -0.45
N PHE A 7 4.82 -14.07 -0.99
CA PHE A 7 5.43 -12.98 -1.76
C PHE A 7 4.56 -12.60 -2.95
N SER A 8 4.18 -13.57 -3.80
CA SER A 8 3.35 -13.31 -4.98
C SER A 8 1.98 -12.71 -4.62
N LYS A 9 1.33 -13.22 -3.57
CA LYS A 9 0.07 -12.64 -3.06
C LYS A 9 0.26 -11.21 -2.54
N PHE A 10 1.36 -10.96 -1.83
CA PHE A 10 1.63 -9.66 -1.21
C PHE A 10 1.93 -8.61 -2.27
N SER A 11 2.75 -8.97 -3.26
CA SER A 11 3.01 -8.11 -4.42
C SER A 11 1.73 -7.83 -5.21
N GLY A 12 0.88 -8.83 -5.42
CA GLY A 12 -0.42 -8.63 -6.07
C GLY A 12 -1.34 -7.68 -5.31
N TYR A 13 -1.39 -7.82 -3.97
CA TYR A 13 -2.09 -6.90 -3.08
C TYR A 13 -1.59 -5.46 -3.22
N ILE A 14 -0.27 -5.25 -3.13
CA ILE A 14 0.33 -3.91 -3.24
C ILE A 14 0.10 -3.33 -4.64
N LEU A 15 0.28 -4.10 -5.70
CA LEU A 15 0.08 -3.64 -7.08
C LEU A 15 -1.37 -3.21 -7.35
N ILE A 16 -2.36 -4.02 -6.97
CA ILE A 16 -3.78 -3.64 -7.15
C ILE A 16 -4.10 -2.38 -6.36
N LYS A 17 -3.59 -2.28 -5.13
CA LYS A 17 -3.76 -1.10 -4.28
C LYS A 17 -3.23 0.16 -4.96
N TRP A 18 -2.02 0.10 -5.53
CA TRP A 18 -1.43 1.24 -6.23
C TRP A 18 -2.13 1.55 -7.55
N VAL A 19 -2.57 0.54 -8.32
CA VAL A 19 -3.37 0.76 -9.53
C VAL A 19 -4.67 1.48 -9.19
N CYS A 20 -5.40 1.02 -8.18
CA CYS A 20 -6.62 1.69 -7.73
C CYS A 20 -6.34 3.11 -7.24
N PHE A 21 -5.23 3.31 -6.53
CA PHE A 21 -4.82 4.63 -6.07
C PHE A 21 -4.50 5.58 -7.23
N TYR A 22 -3.78 5.12 -8.25
CA TYR A 22 -3.46 5.93 -9.43
C TYR A 22 -4.69 6.24 -10.26
N LEU A 23 -5.60 5.26 -10.44
CA LEU A 23 -6.88 5.50 -11.09
C LEU A 23 -7.69 6.56 -10.34
N TYR A 24 -7.77 6.45 -9.01
CA TYR A 24 -8.44 7.43 -8.18
C TYR A 24 -7.82 8.83 -8.32
N GLN A 25 -6.49 8.93 -8.20
CA GLN A 25 -5.80 10.21 -8.36
C GLN A 25 -5.96 10.79 -9.76
N PHE A 26 -6.01 9.97 -10.82
CA PHE A 26 -6.22 10.42 -12.19
C PHE A 26 -7.66 10.92 -12.42
N LEU A 27 -8.65 10.24 -11.85
CA LEU A 27 -10.06 10.63 -11.95
C LEU A 27 -10.40 11.88 -11.12
N GLU A 28 -9.77 12.05 -9.95
CA GLU A 28 -10.00 13.20 -9.05
C GLU A 28 -9.05 14.39 -9.35
N SER A 29 -8.17 14.23 -10.34
CA SER A 29 -6.97 15.04 -10.58
C SER A 29 -7.19 16.51 -10.97
N ARG A 30 -8.42 17.01 -11.02
CA ARG A 30 -8.66 18.45 -11.20
C ARG A 30 -8.24 19.30 -9.99
N ASN A 31 -8.11 18.75 -8.78
CA ASN A 31 -7.84 19.56 -7.57
C ASN A 31 -6.88 18.95 -6.53
N SER A 32 -6.54 17.66 -6.59
CA SER A 32 -5.79 16.98 -5.50
C SER A 32 -4.33 16.68 -5.83
N TRP A 33 -4.00 16.45 -7.10
CA TRP A 33 -2.62 16.31 -7.56
C TRP A 33 -2.13 17.67 -8.09
N ASN A 34 -1.00 18.13 -7.58
CA ASN A 34 -0.44 19.43 -7.94
C ASN A 34 0.27 19.33 -9.30
N TRP A 35 -0.50 19.08 -10.37
CA TRP A 35 0.00 18.96 -11.75
C TRP A 35 0.72 20.22 -12.20
N GLU A 36 0.44 21.37 -11.59
CA GLU A 36 1.17 22.63 -11.79
C GLU A 36 2.66 22.53 -11.40
N LYS A 37 3.06 21.52 -10.60
CA LYS A 37 4.47 21.22 -10.32
C LYS A 37 5.10 20.26 -11.34
N VAL A 38 4.31 19.68 -12.23
CA VAL A 38 4.78 18.84 -13.35
C VAL A 38 4.85 19.71 -14.60
N ASN A 39 5.65 20.77 -14.55
CA ASN A 39 5.75 21.74 -15.65
C ASN A 39 6.84 21.35 -16.67
N SER A 40 7.77 20.45 -16.31
CA SER A 40 8.83 19.99 -17.20
C SER A 40 8.72 18.51 -17.53
N ARG A 41 9.33 18.11 -18.65
CA ARG A 41 9.46 16.70 -19.06
C ARG A 41 10.24 15.88 -18.02
N GLU A 42 11.13 16.52 -17.27
CA GLU A 42 11.91 15.94 -16.18
C GLU A 42 11.02 15.64 -14.96
N ASP A 43 10.12 16.55 -14.61
CA ASP A 43 9.15 16.33 -13.51
C ASP A 43 8.17 15.20 -13.83
N ALA A 44 7.78 15.04 -15.10
CA ALA A 44 6.92 13.96 -15.56
C ALA A 44 7.64 12.59 -15.46
N LEU A 45 8.91 12.53 -15.86
CA LEU A 45 9.74 11.34 -15.71
C LEU A 45 10.00 11.00 -14.25
N PHE A 46 10.29 12.00 -13.41
CA PHE A 46 10.48 11.82 -11.98
C PHE A 46 9.20 11.33 -11.28
N THR A 47 8.05 11.89 -11.65
CA THR A 47 6.74 11.45 -11.17
C THR A 47 6.47 10.01 -11.59
N ALA A 48 6.64 9.67 -12.87
CA ALA A 48 6.48 8.30 -13.37
C ALA A 48 7.43 7.31 -12.65
N TRP A 49 8.67 7.73 -12.40
CA TRP A 49 9.63 6.93 -11.63
C TRP A 49 9.15 6.71 -10.19
N MET A 50 8.70 7.74 -9.50
CA MET A 50 8.10 7.62 -8.17
C MET A 50 6.89 6.68 -8.16
N LEU A 51 6.03 6.75 -9.19
CA LEU A 51 4.85 5.88 -9.31
C LEU A 51 5.23 4.40 -9.43
N LEU A 52 6.40 4.08 -9.98
CA LEU A 52 6.89 2.71 -10.09
C LEU A 52 7.73 2.28 -8.89
N ALA A 53 8.53 3.19 -8.35
CA ALA A 53 9.44 2.93 -7.24
C ALA A 53 8.70 2.75 -5.90
N LEU A 54 7.63 3.50 -5.66
CA LEU A 54 6.88 3.43 -4.40
C LEU A 54 6.24 2.06 -4.12
N PRO A 55 5.54 1.42 -5.08
CA PRO A 55 5.06 0.05 -4.90
C PRO A 55 6.19 -0.93 -4.56
N ILE A 56 7.35 -0.79 -5.20
CA ILE A 56 8.49 -1.70 -5.00
C ILE A 56 9.08 -1.50 -3.60
N LEU A 57 9.31 -0.25 -3.19
CA LEU A 57 9.82 0.07 -1.85
C LEU A 57 8.87 -0.42 -0.76
N GLU A 58 7.57 -0.23 -0.96
CA GLU A 58 6.55 -0.68 -0.02
C GLU A 58 6.53 -2.21 0.10
N ILE A 59 6.68 -2.94 -1.02
CA ILE A 59 6.84 -4.40 -1.00
C ILE A 59 8.07 -4.79 -0.18
N LEU A 60 9.23 -4.18 -0.43
CA LEU A 60 10.48 -4.52 0.24
C LEU A 60 10.44 -4.27 1.75
N ILE A 61 9.84 -3.16 2.17
CA ILE A 61 9.78 -2.76 3.58
C ILE A 61 8.73 -3.59 4.34
N LEU A 62 7.53 -3.74 3.77
CA LEU A 62 6.40 -4.28 4.51
C LEU A 62 6.30 -5.80 4.44
N ILE A 63 6.99 -6.46 3.50
CA ILE A 63 6.89 -7.92 3.38
C ILE A 63 7.36 -8.67 4.63
N PHE A 64 8.38 -8.16 5.31
CA PHE A 64 8.92 -8.78 6.52
C PHE A 64 7.95 -8.71 7.70
N PRO A 65 7.47 -7.54 8.15
CA PRO A 65 6.48 -7.46 9.24
C PRO A 65 5.17 -8.19 8.86
N PHE A 66 4.82 -8.20 7.58
CA PHE A 66 3.66 -8.93 7.09
C PHE A 66 3.81 -10.46 7.19
N GLN A 67 4.97 -11.00 6.79
CA GLN A 67 5.27 -12.42 6.98
C GLN A 67 5.33 -12.81 8.46
N LEU A 68 5.84 -11.90 9.30
CA LEU A 68 5.85 -12.09 10.74
C LEU A 68 4.42 -12.16 11.29
N ALA A 69 3.53 -11.25 10.88
CA ALA A 69 2.14 -11.26 11.28
C ALA A 69 1.42 -12.58 10.95
N LEU A 70 1.63 -13.11 9.73
CA LEU A 70 1.02 -14.38 9.30
C LEU A 70 1.52 -15.62 10.06
N LYS A 71 2.68 -15.53 10.73
CA LYS A 71 3.22 -16.62 11.56
C LYS A 71 2.74 -16.56 13.01
N GLN A 72 2.27 -15.40 13.46
CA GLN A 72 1.74 -15.21 14.82
C GLN A 72 0.26 -15.58 14.88
N LYS A 73 -0.25 -15.81 16.08
CA LYS A 73 -1.66 -16.14 16.33
C LYS A 73 -2.33 -15.14 17.26
N GLY A 74 -3.65 -15.02 17.14
CA GLY A 74 -4.48 -14.20 18.03
C GLY A 74 -4.13 -12.71 18.01
N ILE A 75 -4.11 -12.09 19.18
CA ILE A 75 -3.97 -10.63 19.34
C ILE A 75 -2.61 -10.08 18.89
N ILE A 76 -1.56 -10.91 18.95
CA ILE A 76 -0.21 -10.53 18.52
C ILE A 76 -0.18 -10.33 17.00
N ALA A 77 -0.87 -11.18 16.23
CA ALA A 77 -0.98 -11.01 14.78
C ALA A 77 -1.71 -9.70 14.43
N LEU A 78 -2.79 -9.39 15.14
CA LEU A 78 -3.53 -8.13 14.97
C LEU A 78 -2.64 -6.90 15.25
N PHE A 79 -1.84 -6.94 16.31
CA PHE A 79 -0.94 -5.84 16.65
C PHE A 79 0.13 -5.62 15.58
N ILE A 80 0.74 -6.69 15.06
CA ILE A 80 1.75 -6.60 14.00
C ILE A 80 1.10 -6.10 12.70
N LEU A 81 -0.11 -6.55 12.36
CA LEU A 81 -0.85 -6.04 11.19
C LEU A 81 -1.16 -4.55 11.35
N LEU A 82 -1.62 -4.12 12.52
CA LEU A 82 -1.93 -2.72 12.79
C LEU A 82 -0.68 -1.83 12.65
N LEU A 83 0.47 -2.28 13.19
CA LEU A 83 1.75 -1.63 12.95
C LEU A 83 2.13 -1.61 11.47
N THR A 84 1.98 -2.73 10.77
CA THR A 84 2.29 -2.85 9.33
C THR A 84 1.47 -1.85 8.50
N PHE A 85 0.16 -1.76 8.75
CA PHE A 85 -0.71 -0.79 8.09
C PHE A 85 -0.38 0.66 8.47
N SER A 86 0.04 0.90 9.71
CA SER A 86 0.47 2.22 10.15
C SER A 86 1.74 2.66 9.40
N PHE A 87 2.71 1.75 9.23
CA PHE A 87 3.90 1.98 8.42
C PHE A 87 3.57 2.17 6.94
N GLU A 88 2.68 1.33 6.39
CA GLU A 88 2.17 1.45 5.03
C GLU A 88 1.61 2.86 4.78
N PHE A 89 0.76 3.31 5.69
CA PHE A 89 0.15 4.64 5.65
C PHE A 89 1.21 5.74 5.73
N ALA A 90 2.16 5.64 6.66
CA ALA A 90 3.22 6.64 6.84
C ALA A 90 4.13 6.76 5.61
N ILE A 91 4.47 5.65 4.95
CA ILE A 91 5.26 5.64 3.71
C ILE A 91 4.47 6.33 2.60
N GLY A 92 3.20 5.94 2.40
CA GLY A 92 2.33 6.54 1.39
C GLY A 92 2.11 8.04 1.63
N TRP A 93 1.95 8.44 2.88
CA TRP A 93 1.84 9.84 3.30
C TRP A 93 3.10 10.64 2.94
N TYR A 94 4.25 10.19 3.44
CA TYR A 94 5.51 10.91 3.32
C TYR A 94 5.92 11.04 1.85
N ALA A 95 5.76 9.95 1.09
CA ALA A 95 6.08 9.93 -0.32
C ALA A 95 5.20 10.87 -1.16
N THR A 96 3.92 11.01 -0.81
CA THR A 96 3.01 11.85 -1.60
C THR A 96 3.02 13.32 -1.15
N ASN A 97 3.59 13.64 0.03
CA ASN A 97 3.66 14.98 0.60
C ASN A 97 2.33 15.75 0.56
N GLN A 98 1.22 15.02 0.73
CA GLN A 98 -0.13 15.57 0.66
C GLN A 98 -0.63 15.91 2.08
N ARG A 99 -1.50 16.92 2.18
CA ARG A 99 -2.17 17.28 3.45
C ARG A 99 -3.14 16.17 3.89
N PHE A 100 -3.43 16.10 5.20
CA PHE A 100 -4.33 15.10 5.79
C PHE A 100 -5.70 15.32 5.19
N ALA A 101 -6.09 14.44 4.29
CA ALA A 101 -7.31 14.57 3.53
C ALA A 101 -8.08 13.26 3.57
N THR A 102 -9.40 13.37 3.39
CA THR A 102 -10.36 12.25 3.52
C THR A 102 -9.98 11.05 2.64
N TRP A 103 -9.33 11.27 1.49
CA TRP A 103 -8.85 10.20 0.62
C TRP A 103 -7.84 9.27 1.30
N MET A 104 -7.08 9.75 2.29
CA MET A 104 -6.11 8.95 3.02
C MET A 104 -6.77 7.92 3.94
N ILE A 105 -7.90 8.30 4.54
CA ILE A 105 -8.75 7.40 5.32
C ILE A 105 -9.35 6.33 4.40
N ILE A 106 -9.85 6.74 3.22
CA ILE A 106 -10.35 5.80 2.20
C ILE A 106 -9.27 4.81 1.79
N LYS A 107 -8.03 5.28 1.61
CA LYS A 107 -6.88 4.44 1.23
C LYS A 107 -6.54 3.42 2.31
N LEU A 108 -6.62 3.80 3.59
CA LEU A 108 -6.41 2.91 4.73
C LEU A 108 -7.52 1.85 4.82
N PHE A 109 -8.79 2.24 4.67
CA PHE A 109 -9.90 1.30 4.60
C PHE A 109 -9.77 0.33 3.42
N PHE A 110 -9.37 0.83 2.25
CA PHE A 110 -9.17 0.01 1.06
C PHE A 110 -8.01 -0.99 1.22
N SER A 111 -6.91 -0.55 1.84
CA SER A 111 -5.76 -1.38 2.19
C SER A 111 -6.17 -2.53 3.13
N VAL A 112 -6.91 -2.24 4.20
CA VAL A 112 -7.44 -3.25 5.12
C VAL A 112 -8.42 -4.21 4.42
N ALA A 113 -9.32 -3.69 3.59
CA ALA A 113 -10.30 -4.51 2.85
C ALA A 113 -9.63 -5.45 1.85
N LEU A 114 -8.66 -4.94 1.07
CA LEU A 114 -7.88 -5.76 0.13
C LEU A 114 -7.07 -6.82 0.85
N PHE A 115 -6.43 -6.47 1.98
CA PHE A 115 -5.75 -7.45 2.81
C PHE A 115 -6.68 -8.56 3.25
N TYR A 116 -7.88 -8.22 3.74
CA TYR A 116 -8.88 -9.21 4.12
C TYR A 116 -9.25 -10.12 2.94
N ILE A 117 -9.47 -9.57 1.74
CA ILE A 117 -9.80 -10.36 0.54
C ILE A 117 -8.67 -11.34 0.18
N PHE A 118 -7.41 -10.88 0.20
CA PHE A 118 -6.25 -11.67 -0.21
C PHE A 118 -5.83 -12.74 0.83
N TYR A 119 -6.08 -12.46 2.11
CA TYR A 119 -5.54 -13.25 3.24
C TYR A 119 -6.61 -13.79 4.18
N LYS A 120 -7.92 -13.67 3.89
CA LYS A 120 -8.99 -14.24 4.74
C LYS A 120 -8.80 -15.72 5.05
N LYS A 121 -8.30 -16.50 4.09
CA LYS A 121 -8.07 -17.94 4.26
C LYS A 121 -6.88 -18.20 5.17
N GLU A 122 -5.81 -17.44 5.02
CA GLU A 122 -4.60 -17.54 5.84
C GLU A 122 -4.83 -17.10 7.30
N ILE A 123 -5.71 -16.12 7.52
CA ILE A 123 -6.13 -15.70 8.86
C ILE A 123 -6.97 -16.80 9.53
N TRP A 124 -7.92 -17.41 8.82
CA TRP A 124 -8.80 -18.47 9.36
C TRP A 124 -8.13 -19.82 9.57
N ILE A 125 -7.04 -20.13 8.84
CA ILE A 125 -6.31 -21.39 9.02
C ILE A 125 -5.35 -21.31 10.22
N ASN A 126 -4.95 -20.10 10.63
CA ASN A 126 -4.03 -19.88 11.74
C ASN A 126 -4.69 -19.29 13.01
N GLY A 127 -5.92 -18.76 12.91
CA GLY A 127 -6.77 -18.34 14.03
C GLY A 127 -7.54 -19.51 14.61
#